data_AF-A0A7W9U475-F1
#
_entry.id   AF-A0A7W9U475-F1
#
_cell.length_a   1.000
_cell.length_b   1.000
_cell.length_c   1.000
_cell.angle_alpha   90.00
_cell.angle_beta   90.00
_cell.angle_gamma   90.00
#
_symmetry.space_group_name_H-M   'P 1'
#
loop_
_entity.id
_entity.type
_entity.pdbx_description
1 polymer ?
#
loop_
_entity_poly.entity_id
_entity_poly.type
_entity_poly.pdbx_seq_one_letter_code
_entity_poly.pdbx_strand_id
1 'polypeptide(L)'
;MINESQGQAMLKRAAPTVAIADPKVWRWYADLMHDRRLVCAHDGIRWVVEVDGRRLGEERAFEAAVHRAYAMTRALMALDRARAA
;
A
#
# COMPACT_ATOMS: atom_id res chain seq x y z
N MET A 1 15.32 -16.98 -27.43
CA MET A 1 15.57 -17.30 -26.01
C MET A 1 15.47 -16.01 -25.23
N ILE A 2 14.81 -16.08 -24.09
CA ILE A 2 14.24 -15.03 -23.24
C ILE A 2 15.37 -14.31 -22.47
N ASN A 3 15.36 -12.97 -22.31
CA ASN A 3 15.40 -12.36 -20.97
C ASN A 3 15.23 -10.82 -20.91
N GLU A 4 14.02 -10.42 -20.53
CA GLU A 4 13.76 -9.62 -19.32
C GLU A 4 14.59 -8.35 -19.08
N SER A 5 14.54 -7.42 -20.02
CA SER A 5 14.74 -5.99 -19.69
C SER A 5 13.41 -5.39 -19.23
N GLN A 6 12.87 -5.90 -18.12
CA GLN A 6 11.74 -5.23 -17.48
C GLN A 6 12.28 -3.93 -16.88
N GLY A 7 11.97 -2.83 -17.56
CA GLY A 7 12.34 -1.49 -17.14
C GLY A 7 12.02 -1.30 -15.67
N GLN A 8 13.05 -0.93 -14.90
CA GLN A 8 12.87 -0.42 -13.56
C GLN A 8 11.96 0.80 -13.67
N ALA A 9 10.66 0.60 -13.49
CA ALA A 9 9.70 1.67 -13.34
C ALA A 9 10.19 2.46 -12.13
N MET A 10 10.76 3.62 -12.40
CA MET A 10 11.32 4.50 -11.38
C MET A 10 10.16 4.91 -10.46
N LEU A 11 10.00 4.19 -9.34
CA LEU A 11 8.99 4.44 -8.32
C LEU A 11 9.29 5.82 -7.72
N LYS A 12 8.68 6.86 -8.29
CA LYS A 12 8.76 8.20 -7.71
C LYS A 12 8.00 8.16 -6.38
N ARG A 13 8.74 8.25 -5.28
CA ARG A 13 8.19 8.55 -3.95
C ARG A 13 7.55 9.94 -4.01
N ALA A 14 6.25 9.98 -4.24
CA ALA A 14 5.47 11.20 -4.16
C ALA A 14 4.96 11.35 -2.73
N ALA A 15 5.13 12.53 -2.14
CA ALA A 15 4.41 12.94 -0.94
C ALA A 15 3.02 13.41 -1.39
N PRO A 16 1.95 12.65 -1.16
CA PRO A 16 0.64 13.03 -1.64
C PRO A 16 0.11 14.20 -0.80
N THR A 17 -0.27 15.29 -1.46
CA THR A 17 -0.96 16.44 -0.86
C THR A 17 -2.44 16.14 -0.55
N VAL A 18 -2.93 14.96 -0.94
CA VAL A 18 -4.27 14.47 -0.60
C VAL A 18 -4.25 13.91 0.82
N ALA A 19 -4.96 14.60 1.72
CA ALA A 19 -5.16 14.15 3.09
C ALA A 19 -6.08 12.93 3.11
N ILE A 20 -5.65 11.85 3.78
CA ILE A 20 -6.52 10.70 4.08
C ILE A 20 -7.51 11.17 5.14
N ALA A 21 -8.80 11.18 4.82
CA ALA A 21 -9.81 11.79 5.69
C ALA A 21 -10.14 10.95 6.94
N ASP A 22 -10.12 9.62 6.84
CA ASP A 22 -10.44 8.73 7.96
C ASP A 22 -9.27 8.69 8.98
N PRO A 23 -9.47 9.12 10.25
CA PRO A 23 -8.41 9.15 11.25
C PRO A 23 -7.82 7.77 11.57
N LYS A 24 -8.59 6.69 11.45
CA LYS A 24 -8.10 5.32 11.68
C LYS A 24 -7.17 4.88 10.56
N VAL A 25 -7.53 5.20 9.32
CA VAL A 25 -6.70 4.91 8.14
C VAL A 25 -5.45 5.78 8.17
N TRP A 26 -5.58 7.07 8.50
CA TRP A 26 -4.45 7.98 8.64
C TRP A 26 -3.45 7.49 9.70
N ARG A 27 -3.92 7.14 10.91
CA ARG A 27 -3.04 6.63 11.96
C ARG A 27 -2.31 5.37 11.54
N TRP A 28 -3.04 4.39 11.00
CA TRP A 28 -2.45 3.15 10.46
C TRP A 28 -1.39 3.44 9.38
N TYR A 29 -1.69 4.35 8.46
CA TYR A 29 -0.78 4.75 7.41
C TYR A 29 0.48 5.43 7.97
N ALA A 30 0.30 6.40 8.87
CA ALA A 30 1.38 7.15 9.49
C ALA A 30 2.32 6.25 10.32
N ASP A 31 1.75 5.33 11.11
CA ASP A 31 2.52 4.37 11.91
C ASP A 31 3.39 3.48 11.01
N LEU A 32 2.82 2.91 9.94
CA LEU A 32 3.58 2.05 9.04
C LEU A 32 4.60 2.81 8.17
N MET A 33 4.31 4.06 7.81
CA MET A 33 5.26 4.94 7.14
C MET A 33 6.44 5.27 8.06
N HIS A 34 6.18 5.55 9.34
CA HIS A 34 7.20 5.80 10.35
C HIS A 34 8.11 4.58 10.52
N ASP A 35 7.51 3.39 10.62
CA ASP A 35 8.22 2.12 10.75
C ASP A 35 8.92 1.66 9.45
N ARG A 36 8.76 2.41 8.34
CA ARG A 36 9.25 2.05 6.99
C ARG A 36 8.71 0.72 6.47
N ARG A 37 7.56 0.30 6.99
CA ARG A 37 6.88 -0.94 6.62
C ARG A 37 5.91 -0.74 5.47
N LEU A 38 5.56 0.51 5.17
CA LEU A 38 4.68 0.86 4.06
C LEU A 38 5.43 1.60 2.96
N VAL A 39 5.20 1.17 1.73
CA VAL A 39 5.65 1.85 0.51
C VAL A 39 4.42 2.26 -0.29
N CYS A 40 4.36 3.55 -0.63
CA CYS A 40 3.44 4.07 -1.63
C CYS A 40 4.21 4.55 -2.84
N ALA A 41 3.82 4.06 -4.01
CA ALA A 41 4.43 4.47 -5.25
C ALA A 41 3.37 4.57 -6.35
N HIS A 42 3.61 5.47 -7.29
CA HIS A 42 2.82 5.56 -8.51
C HIS A 42 3.63 4.95 -9.66
N ASP A 43 3.08 3.92 -10.32
CA ASP A 43 3.76 3.21 -11.41
C ASP A 43 3.65 3.92 -12.77
N GLY A 44 2.97 5.07 -12.80
CA GLY A 44 2.65 5.83 -14.01
C GLY A 44 1.20 5.71 -14.43
N ILE A 45 0.48 4.68 -13.96
CA ILE A 45 -0.94 4.43 -14.26
C ILE A 45 -1.78 4.43 -12.98
N ARG A 46 -1.23 3.89 -11.90
CA ARG A 46 -1.93 3.68 -10.63
C ARG A 46 -0.99 3.82 -9.44
N TRP A 47 -1.60 4.07 -8.30
CA TRP A 47 -0.98 3.94 -6.99
C TRP A 47 -0.94 2.49 -6.57
N VAL A 48 0.23 2.08 -6.10
CA VAL A 48 0.51 0.78 -5.51
C VAL A 48 0.92 1.02 -4.06
N VAL A 49 0.28 0.29 -3.16
CA VAL A 49 0.57 0.27 -1.73
C VAL A 49 1.05 -1.11 -1.34
N GLU A 50 2.26 -1.15 -0.82
CA GLU A 50 2.90 -2.35 -0.30
C GLU A 50 3.10 -2.21 1.21
N VAL A 51 2.81 -3.28 1.95
CA VAL A 51 3.01 -3.39 3.39
C VAL A 51 3.86 -4.62 3.66
N ASP A 52 5.00 -4.46 4.33
CA ASP A 52 5.97 -5.53 4.60
C ASP A 52 6.38 -6.30 3.33
N GLY A 53 6.54 -5.59 2.21
CA GLY A 53 6.88 -6.16 0.90
C GLY A 53 5.73 -6.90 0.20
N ARG A 54 4.50 -6.85 0.75
CA ARG A 54 3.31 -7.43 0.13
C ARG A 54 2.45 -6.33 -0.47
N ARG A 55 2.09 -6.48 -1.74
CA ARG A 55 1.20 -5.57 -2.45
C ARG A 55 -0.25 -5.78 -2.02
N LEU A 56 -0.82 -4.78 -1.33
CA LEU A 56 -2.15 -4.87 -0.71
C LEU A 56 -3.17 -3.88 -1.29
N GLY A 57 -2.71 -2.82 -1.97
CA GLY A 57 -3.57 -1.81 -2.56
C GLY A 57 -3.12 -1.41 -3.95
N GLU A 58 -4.06 -1.35 -4.89
CA GLU A 58 -3.83 -0.90 -6.25
C GLU A 58 -5.03 -0.11 -6.74
N GLU A 59 -4.89 1.20 -6.91
CA GLU A 59 -5.97 2.05 -7.43
C GLU A 59 -5.43 3.24 -8.19
N ARG A 60 -6.25 3.84 -9.05
CA ARG A 60 -5.88 5.06 -9.78
C ARG A 60 -5.69 6.26 -8.85
N ALA A 61 -6.43 6.32 -7.75
CA ALA A 61 -6.34 7.38 -6.76
C ALA A 61 -5.54 6.91 -5.53
N PHE A 62 -4.70 7.80 -4.99
CA PHE A 62 -3.86 7.51 -3.83
C PHE A 62 -4.69 7.05 -2.62
N GLU A 63 -5.67 7.85 -2.22
CA GLU A 63 -6.49 7.56 -1.04
C GLU A 63 -7.24 6.22 -1.19
N ALA A 64 -7.77 5.94 -2.38
CA ALA A 64 -8.42 4.67 -2.66
C ALA A 64 -7.46 3.48 -2.51
N ALA A 65 -6.21 3.61 -2.97
CA ALA A 65 -5.21 2.55 -2.83
C ALA A 65 -4.84 2.32 -1.36
N VAL A 66 -4.73 3.39 -0.57
CA VAL A 66 -4.48 3.31 0.88
C VAL A 66 -5.65 2.66 1.61
N HIS A 67 -6.89 3.07 1.32
CA HIS A 67 -8.09 2.46 1.91
C HIS A 67 -8.21 0.98 1.57
N ARG A 68 -7.91 0.59 0.32
CA ARG A 68 -7.90 -0.81 -0.11
C ARG A 68 -6.85 -1.62 0.65
N ALA A 69 -5.62 -1.11 0.75
CA ALA A 69 -4.55 -1.76 1.51
C ALA A 69 -4.89 -1.91 3.00
N TYR A 70 -5.51 -0.89 3.60
CA TYR A 70 -6.00 -0.94 4.98
C TYR A 70 -7.04 -2.05 5.16
N ALA A 71 -8.06 -2.09 4.31
CA ALA A 71 -9.10 -3.12 4.37
C ALA A 71 -8.52 -4.54 4.23
N MET A 72 -7.61 -4.73 3.27
CA MET A 72 -6.92 -6.01 3.04
C MET A 72 -6.10 -6.44 4.27
N THR A 73 -5.35 -5.50 4.86
CA THR A 73 -4.56 -5.75 6.09
C THR A 73 -5.47 -6.21 7.23
N ARG A 74 -6.60 -5.52 7.43
CA ARG A 74 -7.57 -5.87 8.48
C ARG A 74 -8.19 -7.24 8.26
N ALA A 75 -8.50 -7.61 7.01
CA ALA A 75 -9.04 -8.92 6.66
C ALA A 75 -8.01 -10.04 6.92
N LEU A 76 -6.75 -9.85 6.53
CA LEU A 76 -5.66 -10.79 6.79
C LEU A 76 -5.46 -11.02 8.29
N MET A 77 -5.40 -9.95 9.08
CA MET A 77 -5.31 -10.05 10.55
C MET A 77 -6.50 -10.76 11.20
N ALA A 78 -7.70 -10.60 10.64
CA ALA A 78 -8.89 -11.30 11.13
C ALA A 78 -8.80 -12.80 10.82
N LEU A 79 -8.36 -13.15 9.61
CA LEU A 79 -8.16 -14.55 9.19
C LEU A 79 -7.10 -15.25 10.03
N ASP A 80 -5.96 -14.60 10.30
CA ASP A 80 -4.88 -15.17 11.10
C ASP A 80 -5.34 -15.43 12.55
N ARG A 81 -6.13 -14.53 13.13
CA ARG A 81 -6.73 -14.75 14.46
C ARG A 81 -7.72 -15.90 14.47
N ALA A 82 -8.53 -16.04 13.42
CA ALA A 82 -9.48 -17.15 13.30
C ALA A 82 -8.80 -18.51 13.16
N ARG A 83 -7.58 -18.56 12.59
CA ARG A 83 -6.79 -19.79 12.47
C ARG A 83 -6.06 -20.20 13.75
N ALA A 84 -5.82 -19.25 14.66
CA ALA A 84 -5.10 -19.48 15.90
C ALA A 84 -6.02 -19.82 17.09
N ALA A 85 -7.34 -19.76 16.90
CA ALA A 85 -8.37 -20.12 17.87
C ALA A 85 -8.78 -21.59 17.70
#